data_AF-A0A4R4YBH9-F1
#
_entry.id   AF-A0A4R4YBH9-F1
#
_cell.length_a   1.000
_cell.length_b   1.000
_cell.length_c   1.000
_cell.angle_alpha   90.00
_cell.angle_beta   90.00
_cell.angle_gamma   90.00
#
_symmetry.space_group_name_H-M   'P 1'
#
loop_
_entity.id
_entity.type
_entity.pdbx_description
1 polymer ?
#
loop_
_entity_poly.entity_id
_entity_poly.type
_entity_poly.pdbx_seq_one_letter_code
_entity_poly.pdbx_strand_id
1 'polypeptide(L)' 'MESTRSWFLCWDCIRVHPGGDNVWYHTQGDRVVVDPKNQAWGYMPAVHVHNPDDPIPGMVRCDV' A
#
# COMPACT_ATOMS: atom_id res chain seq x y z
N MET A 1 -11.82 -4.26 10.61
CA MET A 1 -11.58 -4.57 9.20
C MET A 1 -12.92 -4.94 8.62
N GLU A 2 -13.40 -4.21 7.60
CA GLU A 2 -14.71 -4.46 7.02
C GLU A 2 -14.63 -5.55 5.94
N SER A 3 -13.47 -5.68 5.30
CA SER A 3 -13.10 -6.81 4.45
C SER A 3 -12.02 -7.68 5.09
N THR A 4 -11.95 -8.95 4.69
CA THR A 4 -10.88 -9.89 5.06
C THR A 4 -9.80 -10.02 3.99
N ARG A 5 -9.93 -9.28 2.89
CA ARG A 5 -9.01 -9.31 1.75
C ARG A 5 -8.58 -7.88 1.41
N SER A 6 -7.29 -7.63 1.45
CA SER A 6 -6.68 -6.41 0.92
C SER A 6 -6.23 -6.64 -0.52
N TRP A 7 -6.18 -5.57 -1.30
CA TRP A 7 -5.74 -5.62 -2.69
C TRP A 7 -4.79 -4.46 -2.97
N PHE A 8 -3.86 -4.67 -3.88
CA PHE A 8 -2.78 -3.74 -4.16
C PHE A 8 -2.56 -3.66 -5.67
N LEU A 9 -2.39 -2.45 -6.20
CA LEU A 9 -2.22 -2.22 -7.63
C LEU A 9 -0.76 -2.29 -8.06
N CYS A 10 0.09 -1.56 -7.35
CA CYS A 10 1.51 -1.41 -7.64
C CYS A 10 2.28 -1.07 -6.38
N TRP A 11 3.60 -1.09 -6.46
CA TRP A 11 4.50 -0.61 -5.41
C TRP A 11 5.33 0.58 -5.88
N ASP A 12 5.81 1.40 -4.97
CA ASP A 12 6.80 2.43 -5.26
C ASP A 12 7.76 2.67 -4.08
N CYS A 13 8.90 3.32 -4.36
CA CYS A 13 9.87 3.76 -3.36
C CYS A 13 9.63 5.23 -3.01
N ILE A 14 8.98 5.50 -1.87
CA ILE A 14 8.57 6.87 -1.49
C ILE A 14 9.47 7.44 -0.40
N ARG A 15 9.19 7.12 0.86
CA ARG A 15 9.96 7.60 2.04
C ARG A 15 10.26 6.42 2.96
N VAL A 16 11.38 6.49 3.67
CA VAL A 16 11.67 5.49 4.70
C VAL A 16 10.58 5.52 5.76
N HIS A 17 10.06 4.35 6.09
CA HIS A 17 9.03 4.16 7.11
C HIS A 17 9.57 3.35 8.30
N PRO A 18 8.82 3.22 9.41
CA PRO A 18 9.31 2.55 10.62
C PRO A 18 9.81 1.10 10.44
N GLY A 19 9.44 0.43 9.34
CA GLY A 19 10.00 -0.88 8.95
C GLY A 19 11.45 -0.89 8.45
N GLY A 20 12.06 0.28 8.19
CA GLY A 20 13.46 0.39 7.78
C GLY A 20 13.72 0.44 6.27
N ASP A 21 12.80 -0.04 5.45
CA ASP A 21 12.81 0.17 3.99
C ASP A 21 11.94 1.39 3.58
N ASN A 22 11.81 1.60 2.27
CA ASN A 22 11.06 2.67 1.64
C ASN A 22 9.98 2.18 0.66
N VAL A 23 9.53 0.94 0.76
CA VAL A 23 8.53 0.32 -0.13
C VAL A 23 7.11 0.66 0.34
N TRP A 24 6.29 1.15 -0.59
CA TRP A 24 4.90 1.50 -0.34
C TRP A 24 4.00 0.84 -1.38
N TYR A 25 2.88 0.28 -0.95
CA TYR A 25 1.91 -0.35 -1.82
C TYR A 25 0.69 0.54 -2.02
N HIS A 26 0.34 0.80 -3.29
CA HIS A 26 -0.85 1.55 -3.63
C HIS A 26 -2.09 0.65 -3.51
N THR A 27 -3.07 1.09 -2.71
CA THR A 27 -4.26 0.31 -2.33
C THR A 27 -5.47 1.21 -2.12
N GLN A 28 -6.66 0.63 -2.13
CA GLN A 28 -7.89 1.29 -1.68
C GLN A 28 -8.36 0.66 -0.37
N GLY A 29 -8.50 1.48 0.67
CA GLY A 29 -9.03 1.04 1.96
C GLY A 29 -10.55 0.82 1.94
N ASP A 30 -11.05 0.10 2.94
CA ASP A 30 -12.49 -0.16 3.11
C ASP A 30 -13.30 1.12 3.43
N ARG A 31 -12.66 2.10 4.07
CA ARG A 31 -13.32 3.31 4.59
C ARG A 31 -12.53 4.56 4.25
N VAL A 32 -13.26 5.58 3.83
CA VAL A 32 -12.74 6.95 3.74
C VAL A 32 -12.58 7.48 5.17
N VAL A 33 -11.35 7.82 5.56
CA VAL A 33 -11.05 8.35 6.90
C VAL A 33 -10.72 9.84 6.93
N VAL A 34 -10.25 10.41 5.82
CA VAL A 34 -9.79 11.82 5.75
C VAL A 34 -10.46 12.58 4.62
N ASP A 35 -10.23 12.16 3.37
CA ASP A 35 -10.74 12.88 2.19
C ASP A 35 -11.69 12.00 1.35
N PRO A 36 -13.00 12.31 1.31
CA PRO A 36 -13.97 11.59 0.49
C PRO A 36 -13.67 11.64 -1.01
N LYS A 37 -12.95 12.65 -1.50
CA LYS A 37 -12.55 12.73 -2.92
C LYS A 37 -11.60 11.63 -3.31
N ASN A 38 -10.75 11.18 -2.37
CA ASN A 38 -9.78 10.13 -2.63
C ASN A 38 -10.40 8.74 -2.54
N GLN A 39 -11.67 8.58 -2.15
CA GLN A 39 -12.36 7.28 -2.11
C GLN A 39 -11.53 6.18 -1.40
N ALA A 40 -10.82 6.55 -0.33
CA ALA A 40 -9.91 5.69 0.44
C ALA A 40 -8.67 5.16 -0.32
N TRP A 41 -8.35 5.72 -1.48
CA TRP A 41 -7.08 5.48 -2.17
C TRP A 41 -5.90 6.09 -1.43
N GLY A 42 -4.79 5.36 -1.41
CA GLY A 42 -3.55 5.82 -0.84
C GLY A 42 -2.45 4.77 -0.85
N TYR A 43 -1.37 5.09 -0.14
CA TYR A 43 -0.21 4.22 0.00
C TYR A 43 -0.14 3.62 1.41
N MET A 44 0.02 2.31 1.48
CA MET A 44 0.29 1.56 2.72
C MET A 44 1.79 1.23 2.79
N PRO A 45 2.50 1.55 3.89
CA PRO A 45 3.89 1.15 4.04
C PRO A 45 4.01 -0.37 4.14
N ALA A 46 5.09 -0.93 3.59
CA ALA A 46 5.33 -2.37 3.55
C ALA A 46 5.28 -3.04 4.94
N VAL A 47 5.75 -2.34 5.98
CA VAL A 47 5.70 -2.81 7.38
C VAL A 47 4.29 -3.14 7.91
N HIS A 48 3.23 -2.67 7.23
CA HIS A 48 1.84 -2.96 7.59
C HIS A 48 1.16 -3.96 6.64
N VAL A 49 1.89 -4.48 5.66
CA VAL A 49 1.42 -5.52 4.74
C VAL A 49 1.96 -6.87 5.21
N HIS A 50 1.13 -7.91 5.13
CA HIS A 50 1.54 -9.26 5.47
C HIS A 50 1.96 -10.01 4.20
N ASN A 51 3.27 -10.07 3.96
CA ASN A 51 3.92 -10.69 2.82
C ASN A 51 5.33 -11.17 3.22
N PRO A 52 5.95 -12.11 2.47
CA PRO A 52 7.27 -12.63 2.80
C PRO A 52 8.42 -11.69 2.41
N ASP A 53 8.26 -10.92 1.32
CA ASP A 53 9.30 -10.09 0.72
C ASP A 53 8.74 -8.74 0.24
N ASP A 54 9.54 -7.69 0.40
CA ASP A 54 9.27 -6.32 -0.06
C ASP A 54 10.26 -5.86 -1.14
N PRO A 55 9.80 -5.45 -2.34
CA PRO A 55 8.42 -5.51 -2.83
C PRO A 55 7.95 -6.95 -3.09
N ILE A 56 6.63 -7.17 -3.07
CA ILE A 56 6.02 -8.46 -3.43
C ILE A 56 6.56 -8.95 -4.79
N PRO A 57 7.17 -10.16 -4.88
CA PRO A 57 7.71 -10.68 -6.12
C PRO A 57 6.66 -10.74 -7.24
N GLY A 58 7.00 -10.18 -8.40
CA GLY A 58 6.10 -10.12 -9.56
C GLY A 58 5.11 -8.95 -9.55
N MET A 59 5.06 -8.15 -8.49
CA MET A 59 4.25 -6.94 -8.47
C MET A 59 4.92 -5.81 -9.28
N VAL A 60 4.13 -5.11 -10.08
CA VAL A 60 4.62 -4.01 -10.91
C VAL A 60 4.88 -2.75 -10.09
N ARG A 61 5.87 -1.97 -10.51
CA ARG A 61 6.09 -0.63 -9.97
C ARG A 61 5.01 0.32 -10.49
N CYS A 62 4.62 1.33 -9.71
CA CYS A 62 3.64 2.32 -10.15
C CYS A 62 4.18 3.13 -11.33
N ASP A 63 3.39 3.24 -12.39
CA ASP A 63 3.65 4.15 -13.50
C ASP A 63 3.33 5.58 -13.06
N VAL A 64 4.28 6.50 -13.23
CA VAL A 64 4.14 7.94 -12.94
C VAL A 64 3.51 8.70 -14.09
#